data_AF-A0A4P9XC32-F1
#
_entry.id   AF-A0A4P9XC32-F1
#
_cell.length_a   1.000
_cell.length_b   1.000
_cell.length_c   1.000
_cell.angle_alpha   90.00
_cell.angle_beta   90.00
_cell.angle_gamma   90.00
#
_symmetry.space_group_name_H-M   'P 1'
#
loop_
_entity.id
_entity.type
_entity.pdbx_description
1 polymer ?
#
loop_
_entity_poly.entity_id
_entity_poly.type
_entity_poly.pdbx_seq_one_letter_code
_entity_poly.pdbx_strand_id
1 'polypeptide(L)'
;ILKMTPTHFHFIVAPDMTAEWETWAQIAVRLFASDYRIESAAGNTIHVRVNGSDLVRGLRSCHHARNTVFRLMKDDQHLPVLQFQITESGGASGRLVLVTHDVPIAVLRPAETAHLAEPAIPPASLYVLLPPLDVLKPIVDKLRLLSPVVTLTGNARGQLLLHARADAVQVQTHFTGLINPNLV
;
A
#
# COMPACT_ATOMS: atom_id res chain seq x y z
N ILE A 1 9.39 0.53 0.46
CA ILE A 1 10.18 -0.57 -0.14
C ILE A 1 9.23 -1.45 -0.92
N LEU A 2 9.59 -1.79 -2.17
CA LEU A 2 8.87 -2.76 -2.99
C LEU A 2 9.73 -4.03 -3.06
N LYS A 3 9.19 -5.13 -2.54
CA LYS A 3 9.78 -6.47 -2.65
C LYS A 3 9.03 -7.24 -3.73
N MET A 4 9.76 -7.72 -4.72
CA MET A 4 9.22 -8.53 -5.80
C MET A 4 9.73 -9.97 -5.65
N THR A 5 8.83 -10.92 -5.77
CA THR A 5 9.08 -12.37 -5.71
C THR A 5 8.38 -13.04 -6.89
N PRO A 6 8.67 -14.32 -7.19
CA PRO A 6 7.99 -15.04 -8.29
C PRO A 6 6.46 -15.03 -8.22
N THR A 7 5.87 -14.83 -7.04
CA THR A 7 4.43 -14.98 -6.81
C THR A 7 3.74 -13.72 -6.32
N HIS A 8 4.45 -12.80 -5.66
CA HIS A 8 3.87 -11.64 -5.00
C HIS A 8 4.74 -10.39 -5.12
N PHE A 9 4.08 -9.24 -5.17
CA PHE A 9 4.65 -7.94 -4.85
C PHE A 9 4.28 -7.62 -3.41
N HIS A 10 5.26 -7.22 -2.60
CA HIS A 10 5.04 -6.69 -1.26
C HIS A 10 5.42 -5.21 -1.20
N PHE A 11 4.54 -4.41 -0.63
CA PHE A 11 4.75 -3.01 -0.32
C PHE A 11 5.01 -2.89 1.18
N ILE A 12 6.22 -2.48 1.52
CA ILE A 12 6.71 -2.42 2.89
C ILE A 12 7.06 -0.96 3.18
N VAL A 13 6.33 -0.35 4.11
CA VAL A 13 6.72 0.91 4.75
C VAL A 13 7.37 0.52 6.07
N ALA A 14 8.69 0.57 6.09
CA ALA A 14 9.48 0.37 7.30
C ALA A 14 9.48 1.69 8.11
N PRO A 15 9.61 1.62 9.44
CA PRO A 15 9.65 2.80 10.26
C PRO A 15 10.95 3.55 9.96
N ASP A 16 10.85 4.87 9.82
CA ASP A 16 12.00 5.76 9.76
C ASP A 16 12.03 6.63 11.02
N MET A 17 12.98 7.55 11.12
CA MET A 17 13.09 8.43 12.30
C MET A 17 11.85 9.31 12.54
N THR A 18 10.88 9.33 11.61
CA THR A 18 9.65 10.15 11.68
C THR A 18 8.37 9.32 11.76
N ALA A 19 8.40 8.04 11.36
CA ALA A 19 7.25 7.15 11.34
C ALA A 19 7.41 6.03 12.38
N GLU A 20 6.54 6.03 13.40
CA GLU A 20 6.47 4.98 14.42
C GLU A 20 5.68 3.74 13.97
N TRP A 21 5.07 3.77 12.78
CA TRP A 21 4.23 2.70 12.28
C TRP A 21 4.88 2.00 11.09
N GLU A 22 4.63 0.70 11.00
CA GLU A 22 5.02 -0.12 9.86
C GLU A 22 3.78 -0.49 9.05
N THR A 23 3.95 -0.70 7.75
CA THR A 23 2.86 -1.22 6.91
C THR A 23 3.40 -2.29 5.98
N TRP A 24 2.71 -3.43 6.00
CA TRP A 24 2.89 -4.53 5.07
C TRP A 24 1.63 -4.72 4.25
N ALA A 25 1.78 -4.66 2.93
CA ALA A 25 0.74 -5.05 1.99
C ALA A 25 1.33 -5.99 0.95
N GLN A 26 0.54 -6.92 0.44
CA GLN A 26 0.95 -7.82 -0.61
C GLN A 26 -0.15 -8.02 -1.65
N ILE A 27 0.27 -8.21 -2.90
CA ILE A 27 -0.61 -8.52 -4.02
C ILE A 27 0.02 -9.65 -4.83
N ALA A 28 -0.76 -10.68 -5.12
CA ALA A 28 -0.30 -11.79 -5.94
C ALA A 28 -0.11 -11.31 -7.40
N VAL A 29 1.03 -11.66 -8.00
CA VAL A 29 1.40 -11.29 -9.38
C VAL A 29 0.30 -11.68 -10.37
N ARG A 30 -0.28 -12.88 -10.21
CA ARG A 30 -1.35 -13.40 -11.07
C ARG A 30 -2.60 -12.51 -11.16
N LEU A 31 -2.79 -11.59 -10.21
CA LEU A 31 -3.95 -10.71 -10.18
C LEU A 31 -3.82 -9.52 -11.13
N PHE A 32 -2.60 -9.16 -11.54
CA PHE A 32 -2.36 -7.96 -12.34
C PHE A 32 -1.40 -8.16 -13.52
N ALA A 33 -0.61 -9.22 -13.54
CA ALA A 33 0.34 -9.50 -14.62
C ALA A 33 -0.09 -10.73 -15.43
N SER A 34 -0.18 -10.57 -16.75
CA SER A 34 -0.40 -11.68 -17.70
C SER A 34 0.88 -12.47 -17.98
N ASP A 35 2.03 -11.79 -17.94
CA ASP A 35 3.35 -12.38 -18.01
C ASP A 35 4.23 -11.75 -16.92
N TYR A 36 5.08 -12.56 -16.30
CA TYR A 36 5.94 -12.12 -15.23
C TYR A 36 7.22 -12.94 -15.16
N ARG A 37 8.35 -12.26 -15.21
CA ARG A 37 9.68 -12.84 -15.07
C ARG A 37 10.47 -12.06 -14.04
N ILE A 38 11.03 -12.78 -13.07
CA ILE A 38 11.98 -12.26 -12.09
C ILE A 38 13.15 -13.22 -11.95
N GLU A 39 14.35 -12.68 -12.06
CA GLU A 39 15.61 -13.43 -11.91
C GLU A 39 16.55 -12.61 -11.04
N SER A 40 17.04 -13.23 -9.97
CA SER A 40 17.94 -12.57 -9.03
C SER A 40 18.81 -13.61 -8.33
N ALA A 41 20.09 -13.29 -8.14
CA ALA A 41 20.99 -14.10 -7.34
C ALA A 41 20.56 -14.20 -5.86
N ALA A 42 19.67 -13.30 -5.40
CA ALA A 42 19.08 -13.34 -4.06
C ALA A 42 17.79 -14.19 -4.03
N GLY A 43 17.86 -15.41 -4.54
CA GLY A 43 16.73 -16.36 -4.54
C GLY A 43 15.50 -15.83 -5.27
N ASN A 44 15.69 -15.26 -6.47
CA ASN A 44 14.62 -14.64 -7.28
C ASN A 44 13.79 -13.59 -6.54
N THR A 45 14.38 -12.96 -5.52
CA THR A 45 13.79 -11.84 -4.81
C THR A 45 14.56 -10.57 -5.16
N ILE A 46 13.84 -9.50 -5.45
CA ILE A 46 14.43 -8.18 -5.70
C ILE A 46 13.75 -7.18 -4.76
N HIS A 47 14.56 -6.47 -3.98
CA HIS A 47 14.11 -5.37 -3.13
C HIS A 47 14.54 -4.04 -3.71
N VAL A 48 13.59 -3.12 -3.85
CA VAL A 48 13.88 -1.76 -4.30
C VAL A 48 13.28 -0.75 -3.34
N ARG A 49 14.01 0.32 -3.05
CA ARG A 49 13.46 1.53 -2.45
C ARG A 49 12.95 2.40 -3.58
N VAL A 50 11.72 2.88 -3.43
CA VAL A 50 11.03 3.73 -4.39
C VAL A 50 10.25 4.79 -3.62
N ASN A 51 10.21 6.00 -4.15
CA ASN A 51 9.36 7.05 -3.60
C ASN A 51 7.88 6.72 -3.88
N GLY A 52 7.04 6.79 -2.85
CA GLY A 52 5.63 6.41 -2.96
C GLY A 52 4.83 7.28 -3.94
N SER A 53 5.06 8.61 -3.95
CA SER A 53 4.34 9.50 -4.86
C SER A 53 4.74 9.29 -6.32
N ASP A 54 6.01 9.00 -6.59
CA ASP A 54 6.50 8.73 -7.95
C ASP A 54 5.95 7.40 -8.47
N LEU A 55 5.93 6.37 -7.61
CA LEU A 55 5.30 5.09 -7.95
C LEU A 55 3.80 5.24 -8.25
N VAL A 56 3.07 5.98 -7.42
CA VAL A 56 1.64 6.27 -7.65
C VAL A 56 1.44 7.03 -8.96
N ARG A 57 2.32 7.99 -9.27
CA ARG A 57 2.26 8.74 -10.53
C ARG A 57 2.44 7.82 -11.73
N GLY A 58 3.45 6.94 -11.72
CA GLY A 58 3.67 5.96 -12.78
C GLY A 58 2.52 4.95 -12.93
N LEU A 59 1.93 4.51 -11.81
CA LEU A 59 0.75 3.63 -11.86
C LEU A 59 -0.49 4.34 -12.40
N ARG A 60 -0.71 5.61 -12.04
CA ARG A 60 -1.84 6.41 -12.54
C ARG A 60 -1.79 6.61 -14.05
N SER A 61 -0.61 6.75 -14.64
CA SER A 61 -0.48 6.82 -16.11
C SER A 61 -0.88 5.52 -16.81
N CYS A 62 -0.99 4.40 -16.10
CA CYS A 62 -1.40 3.13 -16.69
C CYS A 62 -2.92 2.90 -16.68
N HIS A 63 -3.70 3.76 -16.00
CA HIS A 63 -5.12 3.50 -15.73
C HIS A 63 -5.99 3.34 -16.98
N HIS A 64 -5.66 4.05 -18.06
CA HIS A 64 -6.37 3.99 -19.34
C HIS A 64 -5.56 3.28 -20.43
N ALA A 65 -4.48 2.62 -20.04
CA ALA A 65 -3.59 1.96 -20.98
C ALA A 65 -4.23 0.70 -21.57
N ARG A 66 -3.95 0.46 -22.86
CA ARG A 66 -4.32 -0.79 -23.52
C ARG A 66 -3.39 -1.93 -23.13
N ASN A 67 -2.10 -1.60 -22.95
CA ASN A 67 -1.10 -2.54 -22.49
C ASN A 67 -0.03 -1.79 -21.68
N THR A 68 0.52 -2.47 -20.68
CA THR A 68 1.54 -1.89 -19.81
C THR A 68 2.60 -2.93 -19.49
N VAL A 69 3.87 -2.55 -19.58
CA VAL A 69 5.01 -3.38 -19.21
C VAL A 69 5.83 -2.64 -18.15
N PHE A 70 6.06 -3.29 -17.01
CA PHE A 70 6.94 -2.80 -15.96
C PHE A 70 8.30 -3.46 -16.09
N ARG A 71 9.37 -2.66 -16.09
CA ARG A 71 10.74 -3.17 -16.25
C ARG A 71 11.68 -2.53 -15.24
N LEU A 72 12.48 -3.35 -14.58
CA LEU A 72 13.66 -2.86 -13.88
C LEU A 72 14.79 -2.73 -14.90
N MET A 73 15.33 -1.53 -15.03
CA MET A 73 16.43 -1.27 -15.95
C MET A 73 17.33 -0.16 -15.43
N LYS A 74 18.38 0.14 -16.18
CA LYS A 74 19.15 1.37 -16.01
C LYS A 74 18.74 2.33 -17.11
N ASP A 75 18.54 3.59 -16.76
CA ASP A 75 18.31 4.65 -17.73
C ASP A 75 19.59 5.02 -18.50
N ASP A 76 19.50 6.06 -19.33
CA ASP A 76 20.61 6.56 -20.15
C ASP A 76 21.77 7.10 -19.30
N GLN A 77 21.52 7.45 -18.04
CA GLN A 77 22.52 7.91 -17.06
C GLN A 77 23.05 6.76 -16.20
N HIS A 78 22.72 5.51 -16.55
CA HIS A 78 23.04 4.30 -15.82
C HIS A 78 22.44 4.22 -14.40
N LEU A 79 21.42 5.01 -14.10
CA LEU A 79 20.72 5.01 -12.82
C LEU A 79 19.60 3.96 -12.86
N PRO A 80 19.41 3.19 -11.76
CA PRO A 80 18.37 2.18 -11.71
C PRO A 80 16.98 2.83 -11.65
N VAL A 81 16.10 2.39 -12.56
CA VAL A 81 14.71 2.87 -12.69
C VAL A 81 13.75 1.69 -12.77
N LEU A 82 12.54 1.89 -12.23
CA LEU A 82 11.36 1.12 -12.56
C LEU A 82 10.64 1.83 -13.71
N GLN A 83 10.82 1.32 -14.92
CA GLN A 83 10.24 1.88 -16.13
C GLN A 83 8.83 1.33 -16.34
N PHE A 84 7.91 2.24 -16.68
CA PHE A 84 6.54 1.98 -17.10
C PHE A 84 6.47 2.23 -18.60
N GLN A 85 6.36 1.16 -19.41
CA GLN A 85 6.09 1.27 -20.84
C GLN A 85 4.59 1.10 -21.07
N ILE A 86 3.93 2.14 -21.56
CA ILE A 86 2.47 2.26 -21.61
C ILE A 86 2.07 2.43 -23.06
N THR A 87 1.25 1.50 -23.57
CA THR A 87 0.68 1.58 -24.91
C THR A 87 -0.76 2.03 -24.81
N GLU A 88 -1.07 3.18 -25.40
CA GLU A 88 -2.42 3.76 -25.39
C GLU A 88 -2.93 4.02 -26.81
N SER A 89 -4.25 4.17 -26.96
CA SER A 89 -4.86 4.60 -28.22
C SER A 89 -4.82 6.13 -28.31
N GLY A 90 -4.06 6.64 -29.28
CA GLY A 90 -3.87 8.06 -29.55
C GLY A 90 -5.10 8.70 -30.20
N GLY A 91 -6.00 9.22 -29.36
CA GLY A 91 -7.09 10.13 -29.73
C GLY A 91 -7.90 9.70 -30.97
N ALA A 92 -8.44 10.68 -31.69
CA ALA A 92 -9.33 10.46 -32.85
C ALA A 92 -8.69 9.70 -34.03
N SER A 93 -7.36 9.56 -34.06
CA SER A 93 -6.64 8.90 -35.15
C SER A 93 -6.57 7.37 -35.02
N GLY A 94 -6.86 6.83 -33.84
CA GLY A 94 -6.70 5.39 -33.54
C GLY A 94 -5.25 4.90 -33.52
N ARG A 95 -4.25 5.77 -33.75
CA ARG A 95 -2.84 5.41 -33.75
C ARG A 95 -2.37 5.04 -32.36
N LEU A 96 -1.60 3.97 -32.21
CA LEU A 96 -1.00 3.61 -30.92
C LEU A 96 0.10 4.62 -30.55
N VAL A 97 0.10 5.04 -29.28
CA VAL A 97 1.13 5.90 -28.68
C VAL A 97 1.84 5.10 -27.60
N LEU A 98 3.17 5.13 -27.62
CA LEU A 98 4.00 4.57 -26.57
C LEU A 98 4.45 5.71 -25.65
N VAL A 99 4.09 5.60 -24.37
CA VAL A 99 4.51 6.51 -23.31
C VAL A 99 5.45 5.73 -22.39
N THR A 100 6.58 6.33 -22.07
CA THR A 100 7.55 5.76 -21.13
C THR A 100 7.66 6.66 -19.92
N HIS A 101 7.55 6.08 -18.72
CA HIS A 101 7.79 6.79 -17.47
C HIS A 101 8.83 6.06 -16.64
N ASP A 102 9.94 6.73 -16.34
CA ASP A 102 11.00 6.18 -15.52
C ASP A 102 10.81 6.66 -14.08
N VAL A 103 10.57 5.72 -13.17
CA VAL A 103 10.51 5.99 -11.72
C VAL A 103 11.86 5.65 -11.12
N PRO A 104 12.61 6.62 -10.58
CA PRO A 104 13.88 6.36 -9.91
C PRO A 104 13.71 5.39 -8.75
N ILE A 105 14.63 4.43 -8.65
CA ILE A 105 14.67 3.46 -7.55
C ILE A 105 16.07 3.35 -6.98
N ALA A 106 16.20 2.72 -5.82
CA ALA A 106 17.47 2.21 -5.33
C ALA A 106 17.35 0.71 -5.09
N VAL A 107 18.17 -0.08 -5.77
CA VAL A 107 18.25 -1.53 -5.54
C VAL A 107 18.89 -1.78 -4.17
N LEU A 108 18.21 -2.54 -3.31
CA LEU A 108 18.67 -2.83 -1.96
C LEU A 108 19.39 -4.17 -1.92
N ARG A 109 20.55 -4.21 -1.26
CA ARG A 109 21.29 -5.47 -1.08
C ARG A 109 20.59 -6.37 -0.06
N PRO A 110 20.80 -7.70 -0.11
CA PRO A 110 20.25 -8.63 0.87
C PRO A 110 20.56 -8.24 2.32
N ALA A 111 21.79 -7.79 2.60
CA ALA A 111 22.19 -7.33 3.94
C ALA A 111 21.36 -6.13 4.45
N GLU A 112 20.97 -5.21 3.55
CA GLU A 112 20.16 -4.03 3.89
C GLU A 112 18.69 -4.38 4.14
N THR A 113 18.26 -5.58 3.77
CA THR A 113 16.86 -6.02 3.85
C THR A 113 16.67 -7.21 4.79
N ALA A 114 17.74 -7.71 5.40
CA ALA A 114 17.72 -8.84 6.31
C ALA A 114 16.87 -8.59 7.57
N HIS A 115 16.71 -7.33 7.98
CA HIS A 115 15.88 -6.94 9.11
C HIS A 115 14.39 -6.82 8.76
N LEU A 116 14.04 -6.82 7.46
CA LEU A 116 12.65 -6.70 7.01
C LEU A 116 11.97 -8.05 7.16
N ALA A 117 11.22 -8.22 8.23
CA ALA A 117 10.35 -9.37 8.45
C ALA A 117 8.91 -8.90 8.58
N GLU A 118 7.98 -9.63 7.96
CA GLU A 118 6.55 -9.36 8.16
C GLU A 118 6.24 -9.51 9.65
N PRO A 119 5.60 -8.51 10.29
CA PRO A 119 5.29 -8.56 11.71
C PRO A 119 4.37 -9.74 12.02
N ALA A 120 4.74 -10.53 13.03
CA ALA A 120 3.84 -11.55 13.55
C ALA A 120 2.66 -10.88 14.26
N ILE A 121 1.45 -11.10 13.76
CA ILE A 121 0.23 -10.56 14.37
C ILE A 121 -0.15 -11.49 15.52
N PRO A 122 -0.13 -11.03 16.79
CA PRO A 122 -0.59 -11.84 17.90
C PRO A 122 -2.10 -12.12 17.78
N PRO A 123 -2.61 -13.22 18.36
CA PRO A 123 -4.04 -13.49 18.39
C PRO A 123 -4.77 -12.36 19.13
N ALA A 124 -5.87 -11.88 18.54
CA ALA A 124 -6.66 -10.81 19.14
C ALA A 124 -7.70 -11.40 20.10
N SER A 125 -7.92 -10.75 21.24
CA SER A 125 -8.99 -11.12 22.17
C SER A 125 -10.39 -10.83 21.62
N LEU A 126 -10.49 -10.02 20.56
CA LEU A 126 -11.73 -9.60 19.93
C LEU A 126 -11.50 -9.27 18.47
N TYR A 127 -12.38 -9.78 17.61
CA TYR A 127 -12.48 -9.39 16.21
C TYR A 127 -13.79 -8.65 15.96
N VAL A 128 -13.73 -7.55 15.23
CA VAL A 128 -14.91 -6.77 14.82
C VAL A 128 -14.69 -6.25 13.41
N LEU A 129 -15.67 -6.47 12.52
CA LEU A 129 -15.64 -5.84 11.20
C LEU A 129 -15.93 -4.36 11.35
N LEU A 130 -15.07 -3.54 10.75
CA LEU A 130 -15.23 -2.10 10.76
C LEU A 130 -16.50 -1.68 9.99
N PRO A 131 -17.12 -0.56 10.39
CA PRO A 131 -18.11 0.09 9.53
C PRO A 131 -17.47 0.52 8.20
N PRO A 132 -18.28 0.81 7.16
CA PRO A 132 -17.78 1.32 5.89
C PRO A 132 -16.80 2.49 6.07
N LEU A 133 -15.63 2.41 5.42
CA LEU A 133 -14.53 3.35 5.66
C LEU A 133 -14.85 4.76 5.14
N ASP A 134 -15.73 4.89 4.16
CA ASP A 134 -16.28 6.16 3.67
C ASP A 134 -17.15 6.87 4.72
N VAL A 135 -17.77 6.12 5.64
CA VAL A 135 -18.49 6.68 6.79
C VAL A 135 -17.53 6.97 7.94
N LEU A 136 -16.59 6.05 8.22
CA LEU A 136 -15.65 6.17 9.33
C LEU A 136 -14.69 7.35 9.15
N LYS A 137 -14.15 7.54 7.94
CA LYS A 137 -13.11 8.54 7.66
C LYS A 137 -13.55 9.97 8.00
N PRO A 138 -14.70 10.50 7.51
CA PRO A 138 -15.14 11.85 7.85
C PRO A 138 -15.32 12.08 9.36
N ILE A 139 -15.69 11.04 10.10
CA ILE A 139 -15.86 11.10 11.56
C ILE A 139 -14.49 11.23 12.23
N VAL A 140 -13.54 10.36 11.88
CA VAL A 140 -12.17 10.42 12.40
C VAL A 140 -11.51 11.75 12.07
N ASP A 141 -11.69 12.26 10.84
CA ASP A 141 -11.14 13.55 10.41
C ASP A 141 -11.66 14.71 11.28
N LYS A 142 -12.94 14.69 11.67
CA LYS A 142 -13.53 15.67 12.62
C LYS A 142 -13.03 15.49 14.04
N LEU A 143 -12.94 14.25 14.54
CA LEU A 143 -12.46 13.96 15.90
C LEU A 143 -11.00 14.42 16.07
N ARG A 144 -10.17 14.29 15.03
CA ARG A 144 -8.77 14.76 15.02
C ARG A 144 -8.64 16.28 15.21
N LEU A 145 -9.64 17.05 14.80
CA LEU A 145 -9.66 18.51 15.04
C LEU A 145 -9.91 18.85 16.51
N LEU A 146 -10.52 17.94 17.28
CA LEU A 146 -10.85 18.15 18.68
C LEU A 146 -9.73 17.65 19.60
N SER A 147 -9.14 16.50 19.28
CA SER A 147 -8.09 15.89 20.09
C SER A 147 -7.08 15.16 19.21
N PRO A 148 -5.76 15.22 19.53
CA PRO A 148 -4.75 14.43 18.84
C PRO A 148 -4.90 12.93 19.11
N VAL A 149 -5.65 12.54 20.15
CA VAL A 149 -5.87 11.14 20.53
C VAL A 149 -7.35 10.77 20.35
N VAL A 150 -7.59 9.70 19.59
CA VAL A 150 -8.91 9.09 19.44
C VAL A 150 -8.87 7.70 20.05
N THR A 151 -9.74 7.44 21.03
CA THR A 151 -9.90 6.12 21.64
C THR A 151 -10.89 5.30 20.82
N LEU A 152 -10.51 4.07 20.49
CA LEU A 152 -11.33 3.09 19.80
C LEU A 152 -11.67 1.95 20.76
N THR A 153 -12.95 1.71 21.04
CA THR A 153 -13.40 0.65 21.94
C THR A 153 -14.38 -0.27 21.21
N GLY A 154 -14.06 -1.56 21.10
CA GLY A 154 -14.96 -2.57 20.53
C GLY A 154 -15.45 -3.58 21.57
N ASN A 155 -16.55 -4.27 21.26
CA ASN A 155 -16.99 -5.42 22.07
C ASN A 155 -17.48 -6.60 21.20
N ALA A 156 -17.76 -7.73 21.85
CA ALA A 156 -18.27 -8.96 21.23
C ALA A 156 -19.79 -8.94 20.94
N ARG A 157 -20.41 -7.75 20.92
CA ARG A 157 -21.85 -7.55 20.63
C ARG A 157 -22.07 -6.70 19.39
N GLY A 158 -21.08 -6.61 18.52
CA GLY A 158 -21.16 -5.83 17.29
C GLY A 158 -21.17 -4.32 17.52
N GLN A 159 -20.50 -3.85 18.57
CA GLN A 159 -20.43 -2.41 18.88
C GLN A 159 -19.00 -1.92 18.81
N LEU A 160 -18.83 -0.73 18.24
CA LEU A 160 -17.57 0.01 18.16
C LEU A 160 -17.83 1.46 18.54
N LEU A 161 -17.02 2.00 19.46
CA LEU A 161 -17.11 3.35 19.98
C LEU A 161 -15.84 4.10 19.62
N LEU A 162 -16.00 5.23 18.94
CA LEU A 162 -14.93 6.22 18.78
C LEU A 162 -15.16 7.33 19.79
N HIS A 163 -14.14 7.67 20.57
CA HIS A 163 -14.21 8.67 21.60
C HIS A 163 -13.01 9.61 21.52
N ALA A 164 -13.27 10.91 21.42
CA ALA A 164 -12.27 11.97 21.54
C ALA A 164 -12.67 12.94 22.65
N ARG A 165 -11.67 13.35 23.45
CA ARG A 165 -11.86 14.28 24.57
C ARG A 165 -10.88 15.44 24.47
N ALA A 166 -11.40 16.64 24.69
CA ALA A 166 -10.69 17.88 24.90
C ALA A 166 -11.13 18.51 26.24
N ASP A 167 -10.53 19.62 26.64
CA ASP A 167 -10.73 20.23 27.96
C ASP A 167 -12.20 20.56 28.26
N ALA A 168 -12.93 21.08 27.27
CA ALA A 168 -14.33 21.50 27.43
C ALA A 168 -15.36 20.62 26.69
N VAL A 169 -14.91 19.69 25.84
CA VAL A 169 -15.80 18.92 24.94
C VAL A 169 -15.37 17.47 24.87
N GLN A 170 -16.35 16.57 24.93
CA GLN A 170 -16.19 15.16 24.59
C GLN A 170 -17.13 14.80 23.45
N VAL A 171 -16.64 14.03 22.48
CA VAL A 171 -17.44 13.53 21.37
C VAL A 171 -17.30 12.02 21.29
N GLN A 172 -18.45 11.35 21.23
CA GLN A 172 -18.57 9.91 21.15
C GLN A 172 -19.40 9.54 19.92
N THR A 173 -18.91 8.60 19.13
CA THR A 173 -19.62 8.04 17.99
C THR A 173 -19.80 6.54 18.18
N HIS A 174 -21.05 6.10 18.19
CA HIS A 174 -21.42 4.71 18.40
C HIS A 174 -21.79 4.05 17.07
N PHE A 175 -21.05 3.01 16.71
CA PHE A 175 -21.42 2.07 15.66
C PHE A 175 -22.02 0.82 16.32
N THR A 176 -23.16 0.37 15.79
CA THR A 176 -23.89 -0.80 16.30
C THR A 176 -24.26 -1.73 15.14
N GLY A 177 -24.55 -2.99 15.44
CA GLY A 177 -24.89 -3.99 14.41
C GLY A 177 -23.70 -4.44 13.57
N LEU A 178 -22.47 -4.25 14.06
CA LEU A 178 -21.26 -4.76 13.41
C LEU A 178 -21.14 -6.27 13.57
N ILE A 179 -20.40 -6.90 12.68
CA ILE A 179 -20.18 -8.35 12.71
C ILE A 179 -18.93 -8.64 13.52
N ASN A 180 -19.02 -9.53 14.51
CA ASN A 180 -17.85 -10.14 15.15
C ASN A 180 -17.57 -11.48 14.45
N PRO A 181 -16.55 -11.58 13.58
CA PRO A 181 -16.25 -12.83 12.90
C PRO A 181 -15.74 -13.86 13.91
N ASN A 182 -16.15 -15.12 13.70
CA ASN A 182 -15.60 -16.25 14.43
C ASN A 182 -14.42 -16.81 13.64
N LEU A 183 -13.22 -16.34 13.98
CA LEU A 183 -11.98 -16.85 13.40
C LEU A 183 -11.55 -18.04 14.26
N VAL A 184 -11.92 -19.24 13.80
CA VAL A 184 -11.51 -20.54 14.37
C VAL A 184 -10.08 -20.84 13.97
#